data_AF-A0A1W6BAH9-F1
#
_entry.id   AF-A0A1W6BAH9-F1
#
_cell.length_a   1.000
_cell.length_b   1.000
_cell.length_c   1.000
_cell.angle_alpha   90.00
_cell.angle_beta   90.00
_cell.angle_gamma   90.00
#
_symmetry.space_group_name_H-M   'P 1'
#
loop_
_entity.id
_entity.type
_entity.pdbx_description
1 polymer ?
#
loop_
_entity_poly.entity_id
_entity_poly.type
_entity_poly.pdbx_seq_one_letter_code
_entity_poly.pdbx_strand_id
1 'polypeptide(L)'
;MTADKPEEAMTFGELLALIGEQQRRLTVLENAFSYLAFCLDDKSNQLLIHSLRLEAQNQNHDEGMQQHFARLAAELEKRHAPVKIQPDTTL
;
A
#
# COMPACT_ATOMS: atom_id res chain seq x y z
N MET A 1 1.58 -9.76 37.29
CA MET A 1 2.43 -8.59 36.98
C MET A 1 1.74 -7.84 35.87
N THR A 2 1.35 -6.61 36.17
CA THR A 2 0.55 -5.73 35.32
C THR A 2 1.27 -5.47 34.00
N ALA A 3 0.59 -5.76 32.89
CA ALA A 3 1.04 -5.31 31.59
C ALA A 3 1.01 -3.78 31.61
N ASP A 4 2.19 -3.16 31.66
CA ASP A 4 2.34 -1.73 31.37
C ASP A 4 1.73 -1.51 29.99
N LYS A 5 0.61 -0.78 29.96
CA LYS A 5 0.02 -0.28 28.72
C LYS A 5 0.70 1.06 28.44
N PRO A 6 1.73 1.12 27.58
CA PRO A 6 2.46 2.36 27.30
C PRO A 6 1.54 3.46 26.73
N GLU A 7 0.39 3.08 26.17
CA GLU A 7 -0.61 3.97 25.62
C GLU A 7 -1.41 4.74 26.69
N GLU A 8 -1.54 4.20 27.91
CA GLU A 8 -2.24 4.89 29.02
C GLU A 8 -1.35 5.94 29.71
N ALA A 9 -0.03 5.94 29.45
CA ALA A 9 0.95 6.85 30.05
C ALA A 9 1.41 7.99 29.10
N MET A 10 1.01 7.98 27.83
CA MET A 10 1.38 9.01 26.86
C MET A 10 0.50 10.27 27.00
N THR A 11 1.14 11.44 27.02
CA THR A 11 0.43 12.71 26.90
C THR A 11 -0.15 12.86 25.49
N PHE A 12 -1.22 13.65 25.36
CA PHE A 12 -1.84 13.93 24.06
C PHE A 12 -0.85 14.48 23.02
N GLY A 13 0.13 15.28 23.46
CA GLY A 13 1.19 15.80 22.58
C GLY A 13 2.12 14.70 22.03
N GLU A 14 2.44 13.69 22.85
CA GLU A 14 3.26 12.55 22.43
C GLU A 14 2.50 11.63 21.47
N LEU A 15 1.19 11.46 21.66
CA LEU A 15 0.33 10.74 20.71
C LEU A 15 0.30 11.44 19.34
N LEU A 16 0.19 12.77 19.29
CA LEU A 16 0.23 13.52 18.03
C LEU A 16 1.58 13.38 17.32
N ALA A 17 2.67 13.45 18.07
CA ALA A 17 4.01 13.25 17.51
C ALA A 17 4.17 11.83 16.93
N LEU A 18 3.67 10.82 17.64
CA LEU A 18 3.70 9.43 17.19
C LEU A 18 2.84 9.22 15.94
N ILE A 19 1.61 9.76 15.90
CA ILE A 19 0.74 9.71 14.72
C ILE A 19 1.44 10.38 13.53
N GLY A 20 2.02 11.56 13.73
CA GLY A 20 2.75 12.27 12.68
C GLY A 20 3.94 11.48 12.15
N GLU A 21 4.63 10.73 13.01
CA GLU A 21 5.71 9.84 12.58
C GLU A 21 5.20 8.61 11.83
N GLN A 22 4.11 7.98 12.28
CA GLN A 22 3.50 6.86 11.54
C GLN A 22 3.01 7.31 10.15
N GLN A 23 2.44 8.52 10.04
CA GLN A 23 2.06 9.09 8.74
C GLN A 23 3.27 9.27 7.82
N ARG A 24 4.39 9.82 8.30
CA ARG A 24 5.61 9.95 7.49
C ARG A 24 6.14 8.60 7.02
N ARG A 25 6.16 7.59 7.90
CA ARG A 25 6.57 6.22 7.56
C ARG A 25 5.66 5.63 6.48
N LEU A 26 4.34 5.81 6.59
CA LEU A 26 3.38 5.39 5.58
C LEU A 26 3.63 6.09 4.23
N THR A 27 3.85 7.40 4.22
CA THR A 27 4.15 8.15 2.98
C THR A 27 5.41 7.63 2.29
N VAL A 28 6.47 7.31 3.04
CA VAL A 28 7.69 6.72 2.46
C VAL A 28 7.39 5.37 1.82
N LEU A 29 6.60 4.52 2.49
CA LEU A 29 6.20 3.22 1.94
C LEU A 29 5.32 3.39 0.68
N GLU A 30 4.35 4.29 0.68
CA GLU A 30 3.50 4.58 -0.49
C GLU A 30 4.32 5.06 -1.70
N ASN A 31 5.35 5.88 -1.46
CA ASN A 31 6.28 6.30 -2.49
C ASN A 31 7.11 5.11 -3.02
N ALA A 32 7.66 4.29 -2.13
CA ALA A 32 8.42 3.09 -2.53
C ALA A 32 7.55 2.10 -3.34
N PHE A 33 6.33 1.84 -2.88
CA PHE A 33 5.36 1.00 -3.60
C PHE A 33 5.01 1.59 -4.97
N SER A 34 4.98 2.91 -5.09
CA SER A 34 4.73 3.56 -6.37
C SER A 34 5.82 3.29 -7.41
N TYR A 35 7.06 3.12 -6.97
CA TYR A 35 8.18 2.76 -7.84
C TYR A 35 8.25 1.26 -8.15
N LEU A 36 7.60 0.42 -7.34
CA LEU A 36 7.66 -1.04 -7.42
C LEU A 36 7.18 -1.58 -8.77
N ALA A 37 6.16 -0.93 -9.37
CA ALA A 37 5.66 -1.26 -10.70
C ALA A 37 6.71 -1.04 -11.82
N PHE A 38 7.71 -0.17 -11.62
CA PHE A 38 8.81 0.06 -12.56
C PHE A 38 9.99 -0.89 -12.34
N CYS A 39 10.11 -1.45 -11.14
CA CYS A 39 11.21 -2.35 -10.77
C CYS A 39 10.95 -3.82 -11.15
N LEU A 40 9.68 -4.20 -11.29
CA LEU A 40 9.28 -5.58 -11.58
C LEU A 40 9.10 -5.80 -13.08
N ASP A 41 9.49 -7.00 -13.55
CA ASP A 41 9.06 -7.47 -14.85
C ASP A 41 7.55 -7.81 -14.86
N ASP A 42 6.96 -7.91 -16.05
CA ASP A 42 5.52 -8.13 -16.21
C ASP A 42 5.01 -9.35 -15.44
N LYS A 43 5.81 -10.43 -15.42
CA LYS A 43 5.45 -11.69 -14.76
C LYS A 43 5.45 -11.54 -13.25
N SER A 44 6.47 -10.91 -12.68
CA SER A 44 6.57 -10.67 -11.23
C SER A 44 5.50 -9.69 -10.76
N ASN A 45 5.17 -8.69 -11.58
CA ASN A 45 4.10 -7.75 -11.26
C ASN A 45 2.72 -8.44 -11.27
N GLN A 46 2.43 -9.29 -12.25
CA GLN A 46 1.20 -10.10 -12.25
C GLN A 46 1.11 -11.04 -11.04
N LEU A 47 2.23 -11.68 -10.66
CA LEU A 47 2.28 -12.53 -9.48
C LEU A 47 2.00 -11.71 -8.20
N LEU A 48 2.58 -10.52 -8.09
CA LEU A 48 2.34 -9.62 -6.97
C LEU A 48 0.86 -9.21 -6.88
N ILE A 49 0.26 -8.79 -7.99
CA ILE A 49 -1.17 -8.43 -8.05
C ILE A 49 -2.04 -9.62 -7.61
N HIS A 50 -1.73 -10.83 -8.07
CA HIS A 50 -2.45 -12.03 -7.68
C HIS A 50 -2.32 -12.33 -6.18
N SER A 51 -1.11 -12.26 -5.63
CA SER A 51 -0.87 -12.48 -4.20
C SER A 51 -1.62 -11.45 -3.34
N LEU A 52 -1.65 -10.17 -3.75
CA LEU A 52 -2.40 -9.14 -3.05
C LEU A 52 -3.91 -9.41 -3.07
N ARG A 53 -4.45 -9.92 -4.19
CA ARG A 53 -5.86 -10.33 -4.27
C ARG A 53 -6.19 -11.52 -3.38
N LEU A 54 -5.26 -12.47 -3.22
CA LEU A 54 -5.39 -13.57 -2.25
C LEU A 54 -5.44 -13.03 -0.82
N GLU A 55 -4.55 -12.12 -0.45
CA GLU A 55 -4.54 -11.52 0.89
C GLU A 55 -5.78 -10.67 1.18
N ALA A 56 -6.37 -10.06 0.16
CA ALA A 56 -7.64 -9.35 0.28
C ALA A 56 -8.84 -10.28 0.59
N GLN A 57 -8.72 -11.58 0.30
CA GLN A 57 -9.74 -12.59 0.60
C GLN A 57 -9.43 -13.40 1.86
N ASN A 58 -8.30 -13.11 2.51
CA ASN A 58 -7.83 -13.86 3.67
C ASN A 58 -8.72 -13.58 4.88
N GLN A 59 -9.43 -14.61 5.37
CA GLN A 59 -10.36 -14.50 6.50
C GLN A 59 -9.67 -14.21 7.84
N ASN A 60 -8.34 -14.29 7.90
CA ASN A 60 -7.56 -13.91 9.09
C ASN A 60 -7.35 -12.39 9.20
N HIS A 61 -7.64 -11.64 8.13
CA HIS A 61 -7.53 -10.19 8.11
C HIS A 61 -8.85 -9.52 8.47
N ASP A 62 -8.78 -8.36 9.12
CA ASP A 62 -9.94 -7.49 9.26
C ASP A 62 -10.33 -6.85 7.92
N GLU A 63 -11.57 -6.35 7.85
CA GLU A 63 -12.13 -5.78 6.62
C GLU A 63 -11.33 -4.59 6.10
N GLY A 64 -10.75 -3.77 6.99
CA GLY A 64 -9.93 -2.63 6.60
C GLY A 64 -8.65 -3.08 5.91
N MET A 65 -7.96 -4.06 6.50
CA MET A 65 -6.77 -4.65 5.91
C MET A 65 -7.06 -5.33 4.56
N GLN A 66 -8.17 -6.07 4.45
CA GLN A 66 -8.61 -6.67 3.19
C GLN A 66 -8.86 -5.62 2.10
N GLN A 67 -9.54 -4.51 2.44
CA GLN A 67 -9.77 -3.40 1.51
C GLN A 67 -8.48 -2.73 1.06
N HIS A 68 -7.50 -2.58 1.97
CA HIS A 68 -6.20 -2.02 1.61
C HIS A 68 -5.45 -2.92 0.62
N PHE A 69 -5.46 -4.24 0.80
CA PHE A 69 -4.90 -5.19 -0.17
C PHE A 69 -5.59 -5.10 -1.54
N ALA A 70 -6.93 -5.09 -1.56
CA ALA A 70 -7.70 -4.98 -2.79
C ALA A 70 -7.40 -3.68 -3.55
N ARG A 71 -7.31 -2.56 -2.83
CA ARG A 71 -6.98 -1.25 -3.40
C ARG A 71 -5.57 -1.22 -3.98
N LEU A 72 -4.58 -1.78 -3.27
CA LEU A 72 -3.20 -1.83 -3.76
C LEU A 72 -3.08 -2.67 -5.03
N ALA A 73 -3.74 -3.83 -5.09
CA ALA A 73 -3.78 -4.66 -6.29
C ALA A 73 -4.35 -3.90 -7.49
N ALA A 74 -5.45 -3.16 -7.30
CA ALA A 74 -6.09 -2.37 -8.36
C ALA A 74 -5.18 -1.22 -8.86
N GLU A 75 -4.46 -0.56 -7.97
CA GLU A 75 -3.54 0.52 -8.36
C GLU A 75 -2.32 0.01 -9.15
N LEU A 76 -1.77 -1.16 -8.78
CA LEU A 76 -0.69 -1.78 -9.53
C LEU A 76 -1.15 -2.22 -10.93
N GLU A 77 -2.36 -2.77 -11.03
CA GLU A 77 -2.94 -3.18 -12.32
C GLU A 77 -3.17 -1.99 -13.26
N LYS A 78 -3.67 -0.84 -12.75
CA LYS A 78 -3.84 0.38 -13.54
C LYS A 78 -2.51 0.91 -14.09
N ARG A 79 -1.44 0.83 -13.31
CA ARG A 79 -0.11 1.31 -13.71
C ARG A 79 0.59 0.37 -14.69
N HIS A 80 0.21 -0.91 -14.67
CA HIS A 80 0.71 -1.92 -15.60
C HIS A 80 -0.04 -1.91 -16.94
N ALA A 81 -1.26 -1.36 -16.98
CA ALA A 81 -1.99 -1.22 -18.24
C ALA A 81 -1.14 -0.45 -19.26
N PRO A 82 -0.95 -0.98 -20.48
CA PRO A 82 -0.10 -0.35 -21.47
C PRO A 82 -0.62 1.06 -21.72
N VAL A 83 0.25 2.05 -21.48
CA VAL A 83 -0.01 3.42 -21.91
C VAL A 83 -0.16 3.35 -23.43
N LYS A 84 -1.41 3.47 -23.92
CA LYS A 84 -1.66 3.68 -25.34
C LYS A 84 -1.09 5.06 -25.69
N ILE A 85 0.20 5.10 -26.00
CA ILE A 85 0.80 6.25 -26.66
C ILE A 85 0.14 6.28 -28.04
N GLN A 86 -0.90 7.10 -28.18
CA GLN A 86 -1.49 7.35 -29.48
C GLN A 86 -0.38 7.98 -30.34
N PRO A 87 -0.05 7.42 -31.51
CA PRO A 87 0.92 8.04 -32.39
C PRO A 87 0.31 9.36 -32.83
N ASP A 88 1.00 10.44 -32.49
CA ASP A 88 0.69 11.81 -32.91
C ASP A 88 0.73 11.84 -34.44
N THR A 89 -0.44 11.67 -35.06
CA THR A 89 -0.58 11.71 -36.52
C THR A 89 -0.83 13.16 -36.88
N THR A 90 0.25 13.94 -36.90
CA THR A 90 0.25 15.27 -37.51
C THR A 90 0.45 15.09 -39.02
N LEU A 91 -0.64 15.31 -39.77
CA LEU A 91 -0.67 15.55 -41.21
C LEU A 91 -0.17 16.96 -41.54
#